data_AF-A0A3C1BCJ3-F1
#
_entry.id   AF-A0A3C1BCJ3-F1
#
_cell.length_a   1.000
_cell.length_b   1.000
_cell.length_c   1.000
_cell.angle_alpha   90.00
_cell.angle_beta   90.00
_cell.angle_gamma   90.00
#
_symmetry.space_group_name_H-M   'P 1'
#
loop_
_entity.id
_entity.type
_entity.pdbx_description
1 polymer ?
#
loop_
_entity_poly.entity_id
_entity_poly.type
_entity_poly.pdbx_seq_one_letter_code
_entity_poly.pdbx_strand_id
1 'polypeptide(L)'
;MHLPQFEGPFDLLLFFIERDELEIHDIPIARITDDFLNYLHQMTILNMEIASEFIYVAATLMRIKAKMLLPRYEADDDGNQTDTKEDLIRKLIEYKRFKEVCEDLHPFEDERFKQEKRG
;
A
#
# COMPACT_ATOMS: atom_id res chain seq x y z
N MET A 1 3.65 15.87 16.37
CA MET A 1 3.45 15.26 15.04
C MET A 1 2.39 14.19 15.19
N HIS A 2 1.24 14.34 14.53
CA HIS A 2 0.28 13.24 14.37
C HIS A 2 0.78 12.36 13.22
N LEU A 3 0.73 11.04 13.39
CA LEU A 3 0.81 10.14 12.24
C LEU A 3 -0.41 10.42 11.34
N PRO A 4 -0.25 10.48 10.01
CA PRO A 4 -1.40 10.53 9.13
C PRO A 4 -2.27 9.29 9.39
N GLN A 5 -3.57 9.48 9.55
CA GLN A 5 -4.49 8.35 9.62
C GLN A 5 -4.72 7.85 8.20
N PHE A 6 -3.96 6.84 7.79
CA PHE A 6 -4.15 6.17 6.50
C PHE A 6 -5.37 5.26 6.56
N GLU A 7 -6.10 5.15 5.46
CA GLU A 7 -7.27 4.28 5.38
C GLU A 7 -6.92 2.79 5.33
N GLY A 8 -5.66 2.46 5.05
CA GLY A 8 -5.18 1.08 5.01
C GLY A 8 -3.72 0.98 4.56
N PRO A 9 -3.19 -0.25 4.45
CA PRO A 9 -1.80 -0.49 4.13
C PRO A 9 -1.43 -0.11 2.69
N PHE A 10 -2.36 -0.19 1.73
CA PHE A 10 -2.10 0.25 0.36
C PHE A 10 -2.05 1.77 0.23
N ASP A 11 -2.84 2.49 1.01
CA ASP A 11 -2.76 3.96 1.07
C ASP A 11 -1.41 4.43 1.62
N LEU A 12 -0.92 3.76 2.67
CA LEU A 12 0.43 3.98 3.19
C LEU A 12 1.52 3.69 2.16
N LEU A 13 1.38 2.61 1.39
CA LEU A 13 2.35 2.28 0.33
C LEU A 13 2.33 3.31 -0.81
N LEU A 14 1.14 3.76 -1.24
CA LEU A 14 1.02 4.84 -2.23
C LEU A 14 1.64 6.13 -1.72
N PHE A 15 1.44 6.46 -0.44
CA PHE A 15 2.08 7.61 0.19
C PHE A 15 3.61 7.55 0.11
N PHE A 16 4.23 6.39 0.37
CA PHE A 16 5.69 6.25 0.21
C PHE A 16 6.14 6.42 -1.23
N ILE A 17 5.39 5.86 -2.19
CA ILE A 17 5.69 5.98 -3.62
C ILE A 17 5.65 7.45 -4.05
N GLU A 18 4.62 8.19 -3.64
CA GLU A 18 4.47 9.60 -3.95
C GLU A 18 5.51 10.48 -3.24
N ARG A 19 5.73 10.28 -1.93
CA ARG A 19 6.71 11.01 -1.13
C ARG A 19 8.12 10.90 -1.70
N ASP A 20 8.48 9.73 -2.22
CA ASP A 20 9.81 9.42 -2.73
C ASP A 20 9.94 9.58 -4.25
N GLU A 21 8.90 10.11 -4.92
CA GLU A 21 8.83 10.32 -6.38
C GLU A 21 9.14 9.05 -7.17
N LEU A 22 8.67 7.90 -6.68
CA LEU A 22 8.94 6.59 -7.28
C LEU A 22 7.96 6.28 -8.41
N GLU A 23 8.44 5.63 -9.45
CA GLU A 23 7.58 5.06 -10.48
C GLU A 23 6.88 3.80 -9.95
N ILE A 24 5.55 3.77 -9.97
CA ILE A 24 4.76 2.67 -9.41
C ILE A 24 5.07 1.30 -10.06
N HIS A 25 5.53 1.31 -11.31
CA HIS A 25 5.92 0.10 -12.05
C HIS A 25 7.33 -0.39 -11.68
N ASP A 26 8.17 0.46 -11.10
CA ASP A 26 9.56 0.12 -10.72
C ASP A 26 9.87 0.47 -9.26
N ILE A 27 8.99 0.02 -8.37
CA ILE A 27 9.16 0.26 -6.93
C ILE A 27 10.35 -0.53 -6.35
N PRO A 28 11.27 0.12 -5.60
CA PRO A 28 12.33 -0.55 -4.86
C PRO A 28 11.75 -1.28 -3.63
N ILE A 29 11.38 -2.55 -3.80
CA ILE A 29 10.73 -3.37 -2.76
C ILE A 29 11.52 -3.36 -1.44
N ALA A 30 12.84 -3.44 -1.50
CA ALA A 30 13.66 -3.45 -0.29
C ALA A 30 13.46 -2.19 0.57
N ARG A 31 13.42 -1.02 -0.07
CA ARG A 31 13.22 0.29 0.57
C ARG A 31 11.80 0.44 1.10
N ILE A 32 10.79 0.14 0.27
CA ILE A 32 9.38 0.31 0.68
C ILE A 32 9.01 -0.64 1.83
N THR A 33 9.61 -1.83 1.86
CA THR A 33 9.44 -2.77 2.98
C THR A 33 10.01 -2.19 4.27
N ASP A 34 11.20 -1.60 4.24
CA ASP A 34 11.81 -1.02 5.44
C ASP A 34 11.00 0.16 5.96
N ASP A 35 10.53 1.04 5.06
CA ASP A 35 9.68 2.18 5.43
C ASP A 35 8.34 1.73 6.04
N PHE A 36 7.72 0.70 5.46
CA PHE A 36 6.47 0.12 5.99
C PHE A 36 6.67 -0.47 7.40
N LEU A 37 7.75 -1.22 7.61
CA LEU A 37 8.06 -1.80 8.92
C LEU A 37 8.42 -0.74 9.96
N ASN A 38 9.14 0.30 9.56
CA ASN A 38 9.44 1.43 10.43
C ASN A 38 8.16 2.14 10.88
N TYR A 39 7.21 2.35 9.97
CA TYR A 39 5.91 2.92 10.30
C TYR A 39 5.14 2.06 11.32
N LEU A 40 5.07 0.74 11.09
CA LEU A 40 4.44 -0.19 12.04
C LEU A 40 5.11 -0.21 13.41
N HIS A 41 6.44 -0.11 13.43
CA HIS A 41 7.19 -0.04 14.68
C HIS A 41 6.83 1.23 15.46
N GLN A 42 6.74 2.38 14.79
CA GLN A 42 6.30 3.63 15.42
C GLN A 42 4.87 3.53 15.95
N MET A 43 3.95 2.90 15.21
CA MET A 43 2.59 2.68 15.69
C MET A 43 2.55 1.82 16.96
N THR A 44 3.38 0.77 17.01
CA THR A 44 3.49 -0.11 18.16
C THR A 44 4.03 0.64 19.38
N ILE A 45 5.08 1.47 19.21
CA ILE A 45 5.66 2.28 20.29
C ILE A 45 4.65 3.27 20.86
N LEU A 46 3.79 3.82 20.01
CA LEU A 46 2.72 4.75 20.40
C LEU A 46 1.49 4.03 21.00
N ASN A 47 1.56 2.71 21.22
CA ASN A 47 0.46 1.86 21.70
C ASN A 47 -0.82 1.97 20.86
N MET A 48 -0.67 2.16 19.55
CA MET A 48 -1.80 2.17 18.62
C MET A 48 -2.16 0.74 18.23
N GLU A 49 -3.45 0.48 18.08
CA GLU A 49 -3.94 -0.82 17.60
C GLU A 49 -3.59 -0.99 16.12
N ILE A 50 -2.96 -2.12 15.78
CA ILE A 50 -2.58 -2.44 14.41
C ILE A 50 -3.62 -3.38 13.83
N ALA A 51 -4.26 -2.95 12.73
CA ALA A 51 -5.19 -3.79 12.00
C ALA A 51 -4.47 -4.98 11.34
N SER A 52 -5.16 -6.13 11.26
CA SER A 52 -4.61 -7.39 10.74
C SER A 52 -4.15 -7.31 9.28
N GLU A 53 -4.77 -6.44 8.48
CA GLU A 53 -4.37 -6.18 7.10
C GLU A 53 -2.95 -5.61 6.97
N PHE A 54 -2.49 -4.81 7.93
CA PHE A 54 -1.13 -4.28 7.91
C PHE A 54 -0.11 -5.38 8.18
N ILE A 55 -0.43 -6.29 9.09
CA ILE A 55 0.42 -7.47 9.38
C ILE A 55 0.50 -8.37 8.14
N TYR A 56 -0.63 -8.57 7.44
CA TYR A 56 -0.67 -9.32 6.19
C TYR A 56 0.22 -8.68 5.11
N VAL A 57 0.13 -7.36 4.92
CA VAL A 57 0.96 -6.65 3.94
C VAL A 57 2.44 -6.65 4.35
N ALA A 58 2.76 -6.46 5.63
CA ALA A 58 4.13 -6.57 6.13
C ALA A 58 4.74 -7.93 5.82
N ALA A 59 4.03 -9.03 6.12
CA ALA A 59 4.48 -10.38 5.82
C ALA A 59 4.66 -10.60 4.30
N THR A 60 3.77 -10.04 3.49
CA THR A 60 3.85 -10.10 2.03
C THR A 60 5.10 -9.38 1.52
N LEU A 61 5.38 -8.17 1.99
CA LEU A 61 6.56 -7.39 1.63
C LEU A 61 7.86 -8.09 2.05
N MET A 62 7.92 -8.58 3.29
CA MET A 62 9.06 -9.36 3.78
C MET A 62 9.34 -10.59 2.91
N ARG A 63 8.29 -11.31 2.51
CA ARG A 63 8.40 -12.48 1.63
C ARG A 63 8.98 -12.11 0.27
N ILE A 64 8.50 -11.02 -0.34
CA ILE A 64 9.02 -10.55 -1.63
C ILE A 64 10.49 -10.12 -1.48
N LYS A 65 10.81 -9.31 -0.45
CA LYS A 65 12.19 -8.87 -0.15
C LYS A 65 13.14 -10.05 0.06
N ALA A 66 12.74 -11.04 0.86
CA ALA A 66 13.57 -12.22 1.12
C ALA A 66 13.86 -13.02 -0.14
N LYS A 67 12.84 -13.26 -1.00
CA LYS A 67 13.03 -13.94 -2.28
C LYS A 67 14.00 -13.20 -3.20
N MET A 68 13.91 -11.88 -3.29
CA MET A 68 14.79 -11.06 -4.14
C MET A 68 16.27 -11.08 -3.72
N LEU A 69 16.58 -11.41 -2.47
CA LEU A 69 17.95 -11.42 -1.94
C LEU A 69 18.67 -12.77 -2.07
N LEU A 70 17.99 -13.82 -2.55
CA LEU A 70 18.57 -15.16 -2.62
C LEU A 70 19.41 -15.35 -3.90
N PRO A 71 20.67 -15.85 -3.82
CA PRO A 71 21.61 -15.85 -4.95
C PRO A 71 21.27 -16.81 -6.11
N ARG A 72 20.48 -17.85 -5.87
CA ARG A 72 20.02 -18.83 -6.87
C ARG A 72 18.78 -19.55 -6.39
N TYR A 73 17.68 -19.36 -7.10
CA TYR A 73 17.05 -20.49 -7.78
C TYR A 73 16.64 -19.91 -9.13
N GLU A 74 17.28 -20.38 -10.19
CA GLU A 74 16.79 -20.14 -11.56
C GLU A 74 15.29 -20.33 -11.53
N ALA A 75 14.55 -19.43 -12.19
CA ALA A 75 13.11 -19.46 -12.30
C ALA A 75 12.61 -20.90 -12.14
N ASP A 76 11.84 -21.16 -11.07
CA ASP A 76 11.06 -22.39 -11.05
C ASP A 76 10.44 -22.50 -12.44
N ASP A 77 10.46 -23.69 -13.02
CA ASP A 77 9.89 -24.07 -14.33
C ASP A 77 8.38 -23.68 -14.49
N ASP A 78 7.84 -22.99 -13.49
CA ASP A 78 6.49 -22.51 -13.27
C ASP A 78 6.35 -20.96 -13.27
N GLY A 79 7.40 -20.17 -13.54
CA GLY A 79 7.29 -18.71 -13.78
C GLY A 79 6.93 -17.81 -12.58
N ASN A 80 6.69 -18.38 -11.41
CA ASN A 80 6.06 -17.76 -10.23
C ASN A 80 6.81 -16.59 -9.53
N GLN A 81 8.09 -16.34 -9.84
CA GLN A 81 8.87 -15.30 -9.13
C GLN A 81 8.47 -13.87 -9.56
N THR A 82 8.14 -13.70 -10.84
CA THR A 82 7.61 -12.48 -11.46
C THR A 82 6.09 -12.32 -11.26
N ASP A 83 5.45 -13.18 -10.44
CA ASP A 83 4.02 -12.99 -10.13
C ASP A 83 3.83 -12.20 -8.83
N THR A 84 4.73 -12.30 -7.86
CA THR A 84 4.47 -11.74 -6.52
C THR A 84 4.73 -10.24 -6.39
N LYS A 85 5.75 -9.69 -7.05
CA LYS A 85 5.99 -8.24 -7.11
C LYS A 85 4.95 -7.60 -8.02
N GLU A 86 4.70 -8.21 -9.16
CA GLU A 86 3.77 -7.77 -10.19
C GLU A 86 2.32 -7.77 -9.66
N ASP A 87 1.93 -8.78 -8.86
CA ASP A 87 0.64 -8.79 -8.17
C ASP A 87 0.49 -7.62 -7.18
N LEU A 88 1.55 -7.30 -6.42
CA LEU A 88 1.55 -6.13 -5.54
C LEU A 88 1.38 -4.83 -6.33
N ILE A 89 2.15 -4.66 -7.42
CA ILE A 89 2.06 -3.48 -8.29
C ILE A 89 0.65 -3.36 -8.89
N ARG A 90 0.09 -4.47 -9.39
CA ARG A 90 -1.27 -4.51 -9.91
C ARG A 90 -2.29 -4.04 -8.88
N LYS A 91 -2.21 -4.55 -7.64
CA LYS A 91 -3.09 -4.15 -6.53
C LYS A 91 -2.93 -2.67 -6.18
N LEU A 92 -1.72 -2.14 -6.20
CA LEU A 92 -1.47 -0.72 -5.94
C LEU A 92 -2.09 0.17 -7.03
N ILE A 93 -1.97 -0.22 -8.30
CA ILE A 93 -2.59 0.50 -9.43
C ILE A 93 -4.11 0.45 -9.32
N GLU A 94 -4.66 -0.72 -9.03
CA GLU A 94 -6.10 -0.91 -8.85
C GLU A 94 -6.65 -0.07 -7.70
N TYR A 95 -6.00 -0.12 -6.53
CA TYR A 95 -6.37 0.69 -5.37
C TYR A 95 -6.27 2.19 -5.68
N LYS A 96 -5.20 2.64 -6.37
CA LYS A 96 -5.06 4.04 -6.79
C LYS A 96 -6.22 4.50 -7.67
N ARG A 97 -6.62 3.69 -8.65
CA ARG A 97 -7.77 4.01 -9.52
C ARG A 97 -9.07 4.11 -8.74
N PHE A 98 -9.31 3.18 -7.81
CA PHE A 98 -10.51 3.24 -6.97
C PHE A 98 -10.50 4.49 -6.08
N LYS A 99 -9.34 4.84 -5.51
CA LYS A 99 -9.17 6.06 -4.71
C LYS A 99 -9.50 7.31 -5.52
N GLU A 100 -8.95 7.44 -6.73
CA GLU A 100 -9.24 8.56 -7.65
C GLU A 100 -10.74 8.65 -7.98
N VAL A 101 -11.38 7.52 -8.30
CA VAL A 101 -12.82 7.49 -8.58
C VAL A 101 -13.65 7.87 -7.34
N CYS A 102 -13.28 7.41 -6.15
CA CYS A 102 -13.93 7.81 -4.90
C CYS A 102 -13.80 9.31 -4.65
N GLU A 103 -12.62 9.89 -4.89
CA GLU A 103 -12.38 11.33 -4.78
C GLU A 103 -13.23 12.13 -5.78
N ASP A 104 -13.37 11.64 -7.01
CA ASP A 104 -14.25 12.24 -8.03
C ASP A 104 -15.74 12.17 -7.63
N LEU A 105 -16.15 11.12 -6.90
CA LEU A 105 -17.54 10.94 -6.45
C LEU A 105 -17.90 11.79 -5.22
N HIS A 106 -16.94 12.07 -4.36
CA HIS A 106 -17.12 12.84 -3.12
C HIS A 106 -17.87 14.18 -3.29
N PRO A 107 -17.58 15.04 -4.28
CA PRO A 107 -18.33 16.29 -4.47
C PRO A 107 -19.80 16.05 -4.84
N PHE A 108 -20.14 14.97 -5.54
CA PHE A 108 -21.54 14.64 -5.86
C PHE A 108 -22.32 14.20 -4.62
N GLU A 109 -21.67 13.47 -3.71
CA GLU A 109 -22.26 13.12 -2.41
C GLU A 109 -22.54 14.38 -1.58
N ASP A 110 -21.58 15.31 -1.53
CA ASP A 110 -21.71 16.59 -0.82
C ASP A 110 -22.86 17.46 -1.38
N GLU A 111 -23.01 17.51 -2.71
CA GLU A 111 -24.11 18.22 -3.36
C GLU A 111 -25.47 17.59 -3.02
N ARG A 112 -25.57 16.25 -3.07
CA ARG A 112 -26.79 15.52 -2.74
C ARG A 112 -27.19 15.72 -1.28
N PHE A 113 -26.23 15.66 -0.35
CA PHE A 113 -26.49 15.86 1.08
C PHE A 113 -27.01 17.27 1.40
N LYS A 114 -26.59 18.28 0.63
CA LYS A 114 -27.09 19.66 0.74
C LYS A 114 -28.53 19.81 0.24
N GLN A 115 -28.98 18.98 -0.70
CA GLN A 115 -30.34 18.99 -1.22
C GLN A 115 -31.33 18.33 -0.23
N GLU A 116 -30.95 17.22 0.40
CA GLU A 116 -31.81 16.52 1.38
C GLU A 116 -32.03 17.33 2.67
N LYS A 117 -31.04 18.11 3.13
CA LYS A 117 -31.19 18.97 4.33
C LYS A 117 -32.10 20.20 4.14
N ARG A 118 -32.56 20.46 2.92
CA ARG A 118 -33.45 21.59 2.58
C ARG A 118 -34.92 21.17 2.45
N GLY A 119 -35.24 19.89 2.65
CA GLY A 119 -36.60 19.33 2.66
C GLY A 119 -37.14 19.11 4.07
#